data_AF-A0A257KYH0-F1
#
_entry.id   AF-A0A257KYH0-F1
#
_cell.length_a   1.000
_cell.length_b   1.000
_cell.length_c   1.000
_cell.angle_alpha   90.00
_cell.angle_beta   90.00
_cell.angle_gamma   90.00
#
_symmetry.space_group_name_H-M   'P 1'
#
loop_
_entity.id
_entity.type
_entity.pdbx_description
1 polymer ?
#
loop_
_entity_poly.entity_id
_entity_poly.type
_entity_poly.pdbx_seq_one_letter_code
_entity_poly.pdbx_strand_id
1 'polypeptide(L)' 'MSDKLDDYIDAVSAALSLPVDPAWKPAVRTNLEVSLRMARLVDELPLPDESEPAPVYVA' A
#
# COMPACT_ATOMS: atom_id res chain seq x y z
N MET A 1 -11.05 17.73 9.88
CA MET A 1 -10.73 17.10 8.58
C MET A 1 -10.12 15.77 8.89
N SER A 2 -10.62 14.68 8.29
CA SER A 2 -10.01 13.36 8.43
C SER A 2 -8.60 13.38 7.85
N ASP A 3 -7.72 12.56 8.40
CA ASP A 3 -6.39 12.35 7.84
C ASP A 3 -6.53 11.59 6.52
N LYS A 4 -5.82 12.02 5.47
CA LYS A 4 -5.90 11.37 4.14
C LYS A 4 -5.57 9.88 4.20
N LEU A 5 -4.72 9.47 5.13
CA LEU A 5 -4.35 8.07 5.30
C LEU A 5 -5.47 7.27 5.98
N ASP A 6 -6.20 7.88 6.91
CA ASP A 6 -7.34 7.24 7.56
C ASP A 6 -8.50 7.04 6.56
N ASP A 7 -8.73 8.02 5.68
CA ASP A 7 -9.71 7.91 4.59
C ASP A 7 -9.34 6.80 3.60
N TYR A 8 -8.04 6.66 3.29
CA TYR A 8 -7.54 5.60 2.42
C TYR A 8 -7.72 4.21 3.05
N ILE A 9 -7.41 4.05 4.35
CA ILE A 9 -7.61 2.81 5.08
C ILE A 9 -9.10 2.40 5.05
N ASP A 10 -10.02 3.34 5.27
CA ASP A 10 -11.45 3.06 5.23
C ASP A 10 -11.93 2.66 3.82
N ALA A 11 -11.46 3.35 2.78
CA ALA A 11 -11.83 3.04 1.40
C ALA A 11 -11.34 1.65 0.96
N VAL A 12 -10.09 1.31 1.25
CA VAL A 12 -9.48 0.04 0.83
C VAL A 12 -9.99 -1.13 1.65
N SER A 13 -10.20 -0.96 2.96
CA SER A 13 -10.81 -2.00 3.80
C SER A 13 -12.22 -2.36 3.32
N ALA A 14 -13.02 -1.36 2.92
CA ALA A 14 -14.33 -1.59 2.32
C ALA A 14 -14.23 -2.29 0.95
N ALA A 15 -13.37 -1.82 0.06
CA ALA A 15 -13.21 -2.38 -1.28
C ALA A 15 -12.76 -3.86 -1.26
N LEU A 16 -11.91 -4.23 -0.29
CA LEU A 16 -11.39 -5.58 -0.12
C LEU A 16 -12.28 -6.48 0.76
N SER A 17 -13.40 -5.96 1.28
CA SER A 17 -14.23 -6.65 2.27
C SER A 17 -13.42 -7.15 3.49
N LEU A 18 -12.44 -6.35 3.92
CA LEU A 18 -11.56 -6.62 5.05
C LEU A 18 -11.81 -5.58 6.16
N PRO A 19 -12.87 -5.73 6.96
CA PRO A 19 -13.20 -4.74 7.98
C PRO A 19 -12.08 -4.64 9.04
N VAL A 20 -11.65 -3.42 9.33
CA VAL A 20 -10.68 -3.12 10.38
C VAL A 20 -11.43 -2.68 11.63
N ASP A 21 -11.27 -3.43 12.72
CA ASP A 21 -11.80 -3.01 14.02
C ASP A 21 -11.17 -1.66 14.42
N PRO A 22 -11.96 -0.67 14.88
CA PRO A 22 -11.47 0.65 15.26
C PRO A 22 -10.27 0.64 16.22
N ALA A 23 -10.19 -0.35 17.12
CA ALA A 23 -9.06 -0.50 18.04
C ALA A 23 -7.73 -0.78 17.33
N TRP A 24 -7.78 -1.35 16.13
CA TRP A 24 -6.60 -1.71 15.33
C TRP A 24 -6.19 -0.62 14.33
N LYS A 25 -7.06 0.34 14.03
CA LYS A 25 -6.80 1.39 13.03
C LYS A 25 -5.49 2.17 13.28
N PRO A 26 -5.11 2.52 14.53
CA PRO A 26 -3.81 3.18 14.78
C PRO A 26 -2.60 2.30 14.40
N ALA A 27 -2.67 0.99 14.65
CA ALA A 27 -1.61 0.05 14.32
C ALA A 27 -1.51 -0.18 12.81
N VAL A 28 -2.65 -0.32 12.13
CA VAL A 28 -2.71 -0.43 10.66
C VAL A 28 -2.10 0.81 10.01
N ARG A 29 -2.49 2.00 10.47
CA ARG A 29 -1.93 3.28 10.01
C ARG A 29 -0.42 3.33 10.17
N THR A 30 0.09 3.00 11.36
CA THR A 30 1.54 3.03 11.64
C THR A 30 2.32 2.12 10.70
N ASN A 31 1.83 0.89 10.46
CA ASN A 31 2.49 -0.03 9.53
C ASN A 31 2.41 0.46 8.09
N LEU A 32 1.26 1.01 7.67
CA LEU A 32 1.09 1.56 6.34
C LEU A 32 2.02 2.75 6.07
N GLU A 33 2.23 3.64 7.06
CA GLU A 33 3.19 4.74 6.94
C GLU A 33 4.62 4.22 6.73
N VAL A 34 5.02 3.16 7.42
CA VAL A 34 6.34 2.52 7.25
C VAL A 34 6.45 1.89 5.86
N SER A 35 5.44 1.15 5.42
CA SER A 35 5.41 0.55 4.08
C SER A 35 5.48 1.61 2.98
N LEU A 36 4.80 2.75 3.11
CA LEU A 36 4.86 3.84 2.14
C LEU A 36 6.25 4.49 2.07
N ARG A 37 6.96 4.59 3.20
CA ARG A 37 8.37 5.04 3.19
C ARG A 37 9.27 4.07 2.43
N MET A 38 9.07 2.75 2.62
CA MET A 38 9.80 1.72 1.87
C MET A 38 9.46 1.75 0.37
N ALA A 39 8.19 1.90 0.03
CA ALA A 39 7.73 2.02 -1.35
C ALA A 39 8.40 3.20 -2.07
N ARG A 40 8.59 4.32 -1.36
CA ARG A 40 9.27 5.49 -1.93
C ARG A 40 10.72 5.21 -2.36
N LEU A 41 11.44 4.36 -1.62
CA LEU A 41 12.81 3.97 -1.98
C LEU A 41 12.84 3.19 -3.31
N VAL A 42 11.78 2.44 -3.62
CA VAL A 42 11.65 1.69 -4.88
C VAL A 42 11.17 2.58 -6.02
N ASP A 43 10.23 3.49 -5.74
CA ASP A 43 9.65 4.45 -6.69
C ASP A 43 10.68 5.44 -7.27
N GLU A 44 11.82 5.63 -6.57
CA GLU A 44 12.93 6.46 -7.03
C GLU A 44 13.83 5.77 -8.08
N LEU A 45 13.68 4.46 -8.27
CA LEU A 45 14.42 3.73 -9.29
C LEU A 45 13.77 3.96 -10.67
N PRO A 46 14.54 4.34 -11.71
CA PRO A 46 13.99 4.49 -13.05
C PRO A 46 13.47 3.14 -13.54
N LEU A 47 12.23 3.15 -14.04
CA LEU A 47 11.58 1.98 -14.63
C LEU A 47 11.25 2.29 -16.11
N PRO A 48 12.19 2.06 -17.04
CA PRO A 48 11.95 2.18 -18.47
C PRO A 48 10.80 1.26 -18.93
N ASP A 49 10.09 1.65 -19.98
CA ASP A 49 8.95 0.89 -20.52
C ASP A 49 9.35 -0.52 -20.99
N GLU A 50 10.60 -0.72 -21.39
CA GLU A 50 11.18 -2.02 -21.77
C GLU A 50 11.51 -2.93 -20.57
N SER A 51 11.31 -2.46 -19.34
CA SER A 51 11.55 -3.27 -18.13
C SER A 51 10.49 -4.36 -18.00
N GLU A 52 10.92 -5.62 -18.06
CA GLU A 52 10.03 -6.76 -17.84
C GLU A 52 9.93 -7.12 -16.34
N PRO A 53 8.75 -7.57 -15.84
CA PRO A 53 8.63 -8.12 -14.50
C PRO A 53 9.54 -9.32 -14.27
N ALA A 54 10.08 -9.48 -13.06
CA ALA A 54 11.06 -10.53 -12.75
C ALA A 54 10.61 -11.97 -13.09
N PRO A 55 9.37 -12.43 -12.80
CA PRO A 55 8.97 -13.78 -13.16
C PRO A 55 8.47 -13.85 -14.61
N VAL A 56 9.18 -14.62 -15.44
CA VAL A 56 8.70 -15.05 -16.76
C VAL A 56 8.15 -16.47 -16.63
N TYR A 57 6.87 -16.67 -16.98
CA TYR A 57 6.28 -18.00 -17.02
C TYR A 57 6.95 -18.84 -18.12
N VAL A 58 7.33 -20.08 -17.79
CA VAL A 58 7.81 -21.09 -18.74
C VAL A 58 6.91 -22.32 -18.58
N ALA A 59 6.29 -22.75 -19.68
CA ALA A 59 5.32 -23.85 -19.75
C ALA A 59 5.99 -25.23 -19.73
#